data_AF-A0A3Q8XZ57-F1
#
_entry.id   AF-A0A3Q8XZ57-F1
#
_cell.length_a   1.000
_cell.length_b   1.000
_cell.length_c   1.000
_cell.angle_alpha   90.00
_cell.angle_beta   90.00
_cell.angle_gamma   90.00
#
_symmetry.space_group_name_H-M   'P 1'
#
loop_
_entity.id
_entity.type
_entity.pdbx_description
1 polymer ?
#
loop_
_entity_poly.entity_id
_entity_poly.type
_entity_poly.pdbx_seq_one_letter_code
_entity_poly.pdbx_strand_id
1 'polypeptide(L)'
;MLNKLTWPIPAVPILVAMVGIGLTACKILPTPSAENGGNAPAFNADKMVGDIWAAKVVPYLQQKAGPFPEVHALAKADPAAAGAKYGNPKKQANSPWTFAVRLEGKVVAANTQSRAATMDVDADGDGKADARVQIGPAMRGTALRDSLDFIQFNDFTNQIDFAQFGKAFNTYADKTVLSKLPRETLEGRSVRVVGAYAVGSGQDLPLVTPAEAEIGPKP
;
A
#
# COMPACT_ATOMS: atom_id res chain seq x y z
N MET A 1 12.06 78.78 5.02
CA MET A 1 12.28 77.97 6.24
C MET A 1 12.29 76.52 5.79
N LEU A 2 13.46 76.00 5.39
CA LEU A 2 14.33 75.11 6.18
C LEU A 2 13.62 73.77 6.50
N ASN A 3 14.15 72.59 6.22
CA ASN A 3 15.56 72.22 6.14
C ASN A 3 15.74 70.89 5.38
N LYS A 4 16.68 70.85 4.44
CA LYS A 4 17.37 69.62 4.04
C LYS A 4 18.22 69.20 5.25
N LEU A 5 18.14 67.94 5.68
CA LEU A 5 19.16 67.40 6.58
C LEU A 5 19.49 65.95 6.21
N THR A 6 20.56 65.87 5.43
CA THR A 6 21.42 64.70 5.26
C THR A 6 21.95 64.25 6.61
N TRP A 7 21.93 62.94 6.87
CA TRP A 7 22.70 62.34 7.97
C TRP A 7 23.43 61.07 7.47
N PRO A 8 24.56 60.72 8.11
CA PRO A 8 25.74 60.23 7.44
C PRO A 8 25.81 58.71 7.55
N ILE A 9 26.52 58.10 6.62
CA ILE A 9 26.94 56.71 6.65
C ILE A 9 27.92 56.55 7.81
N PRO A 10 27.66 55.72 8.84
CA PRO A 10 28.70 55.26 9.73
C PRO A 10 29.31 53.99 9.13
N ALA A 11 30.54 54.11 8.63
CA ALA A 11 31.43 52.99 8.39
C ALA A 11 31.71 52.29 9.73
N VAL A 12 31.38 51.00 9.83
CA VAL A 12 31.67 50.14 10.99
C VAL A 12 32.15 48.78 10.44
N PRO A 13 33.21 48.20 11.03
CA PRO A 13 34.25 47.51 10.29
C PRO A 13 33.94 46.06 9.95
N ILE A 14 34.63 45.58 8.91
CA ILE A 14 34.75 44.17 8.52
C ILE A 14 35.26 43.37 9.73
N LEU A 15 34.34 42.67 10.40
CA LEU A 15 34.67 41.61 11.34
C LEU A 15 34.68 40.30 10.56
N VAL A 16 35.88 39.75 10.35
CA VAL A 16 36.05 38.40 9.79
C VAL A 16 35.51 37.41 10.82
N ALA A 17 34.27 36.96 10.62
CA ALA A 17 33.71 35.82 11.34
C ALA A 17 34.33 34.54 10.75
N MET A 18 35.23 33.90 11.50
CA MET A 18 35.62 32.51 11.24
C MET A 18 34.37 31.63 11.34
N VAL A 19 33.83 31.23 10.19
CA VAL A 19 32.82 30.18 10.09
C VAL A 19 33.52 28.86 10.37
N GLY A 20 33.52 28.43 11.62
CA GLY A 20 33.77 27.04 11.98
C GLY A 20 32.55 26.21 11.57
N ILE A 21 32.53 25.69 10.34
CA ILE A 21 31.58 24.65 9.95
C ILE A 21 31.97 23.39 10.70
N GLY A 22 31.41 23.20 11.90
CA GLY A 22 31.39 21.90 12.54
C GLY A 22 30.57 20.97 11.66
N LEU A 23 31.25 20.14 10.86
CA LEU A 23 30.64 18.99 10.22
C LEU A 23 30.16 18.06 11.35
N THR A 24 28.90 18.19 11.74
CA THR A 24 28.21 17.14 12.48
C THR A 24 28.16 15.94 11.55
N ALA A 25 29.15 15.07 11.72
CA ALA A 25 29.21 13.78 11.04
C ALA A 25 27.90 13.05 11.31
N CYS A 26 27.02 12.97 10.30
CA CYS A 26 26.05 11.91 10.24
C CYS A 26 26.83 10.61 10.38
N LYS A 27 26.67 9.93 11.52
CA LYS A 27 27.22 8.61 11.74
C LYS A 27 26.57 7.68 10.72
N ILE A 28 27.26 7.46 9.62
CA ILE A 28 26.96 6.41 8.66
C ILE A 28 27.11 5.11 9.45
N LEU A 29 25.98 4.51 9.81
CA LEU A 29 25.96 3.16 10.35
C LEU A 29 26.52 2.25 9.25
N PRO A 30 27.56 1.45 9.51
CA PRO A 30 28.01 0.47 8.55
C PRO A 30 26.82 -0.41 8.15
N THR A 31 26.42 -0.39 6.88
CA THR A 31 25.69 -1.53 6.32
C THR A 31 26.64 -2.70 6.46
N PRO A 32 26.31 -3.76 7.22
CA PRO A 32 27.19 -4.91 7.33
C PRO A 32 27.43 -5.42 5.91
N SER A 33 28.66 -5.25 5.43
CA SER A 33 29.11 -5.91 4.22
C SER A 33 28.99 -7.40 4.51
N ALA A 34 28.26 -8.11 3.66
CA ALA A 34 28.05 -9.53 3.78
C ALA A 34 29.35 -10.29 3.52
N GLU A 35 30.23 -10.30 4.51
CA GLU A 35 31.29 -11.29 4.63
C GLU A 35 30.97 -12.17 5.83
N ASN A 36 30.17 -13.20 5.58
CA ASN A 36 30.25 -14.46 6.29
C ASN A 36 29.82 -15.57 5.34
N GLY A 37 30.79 -16.37 4.92
CA GLY A 37 30.56 -17.63 4.24
C GLY A 37 29.71 -18.55 5.11
N GLY A 38 28.55 -18.91 4.60
CA GLY A 38 27.64 -19.88 5.17
C GLY A 38 26.59 -20.18 4.13
N ASN A 39 26.30 -21.45 3.91
CA ASN A 39 25.35 -21.99 2.92
C ASN A 39 23.89 -21.68 3.30
N ALA A 40 23.60 -20.48 3.80
CA ALA A 40 22.26 -20.01 4.08
C ALA A 40 21.53 -19.83 2.73
N PRO A 41 20.35 -20.44 2.56
CA PRO A 41 19.61 -20.26 1.31
C PRO A 41 19.34 -18.77 1.10
N ALA A 42 19.59 -18.29 -0.12
CA ALA A 42 19.28 -16.93 -0.51
C ALA A 42 17.80 -16.64 -0.25
N PHE A 43 17.50 -15.42 0.21
CA PHE A 43 16.13 -14.97 0.46
C PHE A 43 15.25 -15.20 -0.78
N ASN A 44 14.16 -15.94 -0.62
CA ASN A 44 13.27 -16.33 -1.72
C ASN A 44 11.83 -15.96 -1.36
N ALA A 45 11.47 -14.71 -1.67
CA ALA A 45 10.15 -14.16 -1.41
C ALA A 45 9.02 -14.97 -2.08
N ASP A 46 9.19 -15.38 -3.33
CA ASP A 46 8.16 -16.11 -4.08
C ASP A 46 7.82 -17.45 -3.43
N LYS A 47 8.85 -18.19 -2.99
CA LYS A 47 8.66 -19.44 -2.24
C LYS A 47 7.96 -19.17 -0.91
N MET A 48 8.44 -18.19 -0.14
CA MET A 48 7.85 -17.87 1.16
C MET A 48 6.37 -17.51 1.05
N VAL A 49 5.98 -16.70 0.06
CA VAL A 49 4.57 -16.35 -0.19
C VAL A 49 3.77 -17.60 -0.57
N GLY A 50 4.28 -18.41 -1.50
CA GLY A 50 3.61 -19.64 -1.93
C GLY A 50 3.36 -20.61 -0.78
N ASP A 51 4.33 -20.76 0.13
CA ASP A 51 4.24 -21.67 1.28
C ASP A 51 3.14 -21.24 2.28
N ILE A 52 2.80 -19.95 2.37
CA ILE A 52 1.83 -19.42 3.35
C ILE A 52 0.48 -19.02 2.74
N TRP A 53 0.37 -18.89 1.41
CA TRP A 53 -0.78 -18.25 0.78
C TRP A 53 -2.10 -18.94 1.11
N ALA A 54 -2.24 -20.22 0.73
CA ALA A 54 -3.47 -20.97 0.93
C ALA A 54 -3.70 -21.35 2.40
N ALA A 55 -2.62 -21.61 3.14
CA ALA A 55 -2.70 -22.11 4.51
C ALA A 55 -2.92 -21.01 5.57
N LYS A 56 -2.49 -19.77 5.29
CA LYS A 56 -2.52 -18.66 6.26
C LYS A 56 -3.16 -17.40 5.69
N VAL A 57 -2.69 -16.91 4.54
CA VAL A 57 -3.09 -15.60 4.01
C VAL A 57 -4.58 -15.56 3.68
N VAL A 58 -5.07 -16.51 2.89
CA VAL A 58 -6.48 -16.55 2.48
C VAL A 58 -7.41 -16.73 3.69
N PRO A 59 -7.22 -17.73 4.58
CA PRO A 59 -8.07 -17.88 5.76
C PRO A 59 -8.05 -16.63 6.67
N TYR A 60 -6.87 -16.02 6.86
CA TYR A 60 -6.76 -14.80 7.65
C TYR A 60 -7.56 -13.65 7.05
N LEU A 61 -7.42 -13.39 5.75
CA LEU A 61 -8.16 -12.32 5.08
C LEU A 61 -9.67 -12.58 5.10
N GLN A 62 -10.10 -13.82 4.89
CA GLN A 62 -11.51 -14.18 5.03
C GLN A 62 -12.01 -13.90 6.45
N GLN A 63 -11.27 -14.28 7.49
CA GLN A 63 -11.70 -14.01 8.87
C GLN A 63 -11.70 -12.51 9.20
N LYS A 64 -10.66 -11.79 8.79
CA LYS A 64 -10.38 -10.41 9.17
C LYS A 64 -11.20 -9.39 8.38
N ALA A 65 -11.53 -9.69 7.13
CA ALA A 65 -12.22 -8.77 6.24
C ALA A 65 -13.63 -8.42 6.74
N GLY A 66 -14.02 -7.15 6.61
CA GLY A 66 -15.41 -6.70 6.78
C GLY A 66 -16.05 -6.29 5.45
N PRO A 67 -17.37 -6.07 5.40
CA PRO A 67 -18.04 -5.50 4.22
C PRO A 67 -17.41 -4.14 3.85
N PHE A 68 -17.04 -3.95 2.58
CA PHE A 68 -16.30 -2.77 2.13
C PHE A 68 -16.97 -1.43 2.54
N PRO A 69 -18.28 -1.21 2.36
CA PRO A 69 -18.91 0.06 2.76
C PRO A 69 -18.76 0.34 4.26
N GLU A 70 -18.92 -0.67 5.11
CA GLU A 70 -18.77 -0.54 6.56
C GLU A 70 -17.33 -0.26 6.97
N VAL A 71 -16.38 -1.01 6.40
CA VAL A 71 -14.95 -0.83 6.68
C VAL A 71 -14.51 0.55 6.24
N HIS A 72 -14.94 0.99 5.06
CA HIS A 72 -14.55 2.27 4.50
C HIS A 72 -15.16 3.46 5.26
N ALA A 73 -16.42 3.34 5.68
CA ALA A 73 -17.06 4.34 6.54
C ALA A 73 -16.35 4.44 7.90
N LEU A 74 -16.05 3.31 8.54
CA LEU A 74 -15.33 3.31 9.82
C LEU A 74 -13.91 3.85 9.65
N ALA A 75 -13.22 3.50 8.57
CA ALA A 75 -11.88 4.01 8.28
C ALA A 75 -11.82 5.54 8.14
N LYS A 76 -12.90 6.16 7.62
CA LYS A 76 -13.02 7.62 7.52
C LYS A 76 -13.32 8.26 8.87
N ALA A 77 -14.16 7.62 9.69
CA ALA A 77 -14.59 8.15 10.98
C ALA A 77 -13.54 7.95 12.10
N ASP A 78 -12.96 6.74 12.17
CA ASP A 78 -11.97 6.32 13.16
C ASP A 78 -11.00 5.30 12.53
N PRO A 79 -9.91 5.77 11.90
CA PRO A 79 -8.91 4.91 11.30
C PRO A 79 -8.27 3.92 12.28
N ALA A 80 -8.16 4.29 13.57
CA ALA A 80 -7.54 3.44 14.58
C ALA A 80 -8.45 2.27 14.96
N ALA A 81 -9.75 2.53 15.17
CA ALA A 81 -10.73 1.48 15.39
C ALA A 81 -10.88 0.56 14.17
N ALA A 82 -10.94 1.12 12.96
CA ALA A 82 -10.92 0.34 11.72
C ALA A 82 -9.65 -0.51 11.63
N GLY A 83 -8.50 0.06 12.00
CA GLY A 83 -7.20 -0.59 11.98
C GLY A 83 -7.11 -1.76 12.95
N ALA A 84 -7.63 -1.61 14.16
CA ALA A 84 -7.71 -2.69 15.13
C ALA A 84 -8.63 -3.83 14.66
N LYS A 85 -9.80 -3.48 14.09
CA LYS A 85 -10.82 -4.45 13.70
C LYS A 85 -10.46 -5.17 12.39
N TYR A 86 -10.15 -4.43 11.34
CA TYR A 86 -10.02 -4.91 9.96
C TYR A 86 -8.60 -4.81 9.38
N GLY A 87 -7.66 -4.19 10.10
CA GLY A 87 -6.29 -4.00 9.63
C GLY A 87 -5.24 -4.73 10.46
N ASN A 88 -3.98 -4.33 10.26
CA ASN A 88 -2.83 -4.77 11.05
C ASN A 88 -2.52 -3.76 12.16
N PRO A 89 -2.91 -4.01 13.43
CA PRO A 89 -2.65 -3.09 14.54
C PRO A 89 -1.15 -2.95 14.88
N LYS A 90 -0.31 -3.85 14.37
CA LYS A 90 1.14 -3.85 14.57
C LYS A 90 1.90 -3.16 13.41
N LYS A 91 1.19 -2.49 12.50
CA LYS A 91 1.82 -1.72 11.41
C LYS A 91 2.92 -0.81 11.94
N GLN A 92 3.91 -0.50 11.10
CA GLN A 92 4.93 0.48 11.45
C GLN A 92 4.26 1.84 11.74
N ALA A 93 4.82 2.59 12.71
CA ALA A 93 4.19 3.80 13.26
C ALA A 93 3.73 4.79 12.17
N ASN A 94 4.59 5.02 11.17
CA ASN A 94 4.36 5.99 10.09
C ASN A 94 3.78 5.38 8.80
N SER A 95 3.48 4.08 8.80
CA SER A 95 2.83 3.44 7.64
C SER A 95 1.32 3.74 7.64
N PRO A 96 0.70 3.91 6.45
CA PRO A 96 -0.74 4.08 6.36
C PRO A 96 -1.47 2.85 6.90
N TRP A 97 -2.70 3.07 7.38
CA TRP A 97 -3.58 1.95 7.68
C TRP A 97 -3.91 1.17 6.41
N THR A 98 -3.98 -0.14 6.56
CA THR A 98 -4.38 -1.06 5.51
C THR A 98 -5.47 -1.97 6.08
N PHE A 99 -6.55 -2.15 5.34
CA PHE A 99 -7.72 -2.90 5.81
C PHE A 99 -8.07 -4.03 4.88
N ALA A 100 -8.39 -5.18 5.47
CA ALA A 100 -8.99 -6.32 4.80
C ALA A 100 -10.49 -6.05 4.55
N VAL A 101 -10.95 -6.31 3.33
CA VAL A 101 -12.33 -6.03 2.90
C VAL A 101 -12.91 -7.18 2.07
N ARG A 102 -14.21 -7.37 2.23
CA ARG A 102 -15.09 -8.05 1.29
C ARG A 102 -15.79 -6.99 0.46
N LEU A 103 -15.46 -6.92 -0.82
CA LEU A 103 -16.09 -6.02 -1.76
C LEU A 103 -17.02 -6.85 -2.65
N GLU A 104 -18.30 -6.55 -2.57
CA GLU A 104 -19.33 -7.12 -3.44
C GLU A 104 -20.05 -5.98 -4.13
N GLY A 105 -20.36 -6.14 -5.41
CA GLY A 105 -20.94 -5.05 -6.17
C GLY A 105 -21.06 -5.33 -7.67
N LYS A 106 -21.32 -4.29 -8.43
CA LYS A 106 -21.41 -4.31 -9.89
C LYS A 106 -20.25 -3.55 -10.50
N VAL A 107 -19.64 -4.08 -11.55
CA VAL A 107 -18.61 -3.37 -12.31
C VAL A 107 -19.26 -2.27 -13.13
N VAL A 108 -18.86 -1.02 -12.90
CA VAL A 108 -19.38 0.16 -13.62
C VAL A 108 -18.43 0.69 -14.69
N ALA A 109 -17.13 0.41 -14.56
CA ALA A 109 -16.14 0.71 -15.59
C ALA A 109 -14.98 -0.30 -15.52
N ALA A 110 -14.36 -0.62 -16.66
CA ALA A 110 -13.15 -1.44 -16.68
C ALA A 110 -12.08 -0.87 -17.61
N ASN A 111 -10.85 -0.79 -17.12
CA ASN A 111 -9.67 -0.49 -17.93
C ASN A 111 -8.79 -1.72 -18.02
N THR A 112 -8.85 -2.43 -19.16
CA THR A 112 -8.05 -3.64 -19.42
C THR A 112 -6.97 -3.44 -20.49
N GLN A 113 -6.82 -2.21 -21.01
CA GLN A 113 -5.86 -1.90 -22.07
C GLN A 113 -4.41 -1.86 -21.58
N SER A 114 -4.19 -1.53 -20.30
CA SER A 114 -2.85 -1.47 -19.71
C SER A 114 -2.54 -2.68 -18.84
N ARG A 115 -1.24 -2.94 -18.61
CA ARG A 115 -0.78 -3.96 -17.66
C ARG A 115 -1.23 -3.68 -16.22
N ALA A 116 -1.47 -2.42 -15.87
CA ALA A 116 -2.04 -1.99 -14.58
C ALA A 116 -3.57 -1.92 -14.68
N ALA A 117 -4.18 -2.97 -15.23
CA ALA A 117 -5.62 -3.04 -15.44
C ALA A 117 -6.42 -2.95 -14.14
N THR A 118 -7.55 -2.26 -14.20
CA THR A 118 -8.45 -2.05 -13.07
C THR A 118 -9.91 -2.19 -13.47
N MET A 119 -10.77 -2.47 -12.50
CA MET A 119 -12.21 -2.34 -12.63
C MET A 119 -12.77 -1.52 -11.48
N ASP A 120 -13.71 -0.65 -11.79
CA ASP A 120 -14.38 0.21 -10.82
C ASP A 120 -15.70 -0.45 -10.44
N VAL A 121 -15.94 -0.54 -9.13
CA VAL A 121 -17.03 -1.32 -8.53
C VAL A 121 -17.94 -0.39 -7.76
N ASP A 122 -19.22 -0.47 -8.09
CA ASP A 122 -20.35 0.08 -7.34
C ASP A 122 -20.77 -0.94 -6.29
N ALA A 123 -20.54 -0.62 -5.02
CA ALA A 123 -20.78 -1.49 -3.88
C ALA A 123 -22.10 -1.17 -3.16
N ASP A 124 -22.68 0.01 -3.37
CA ASP A 124 -23.92 0.46 -2.73
C ASP A 124 -25.14 0.49 -3.66
N GLY A 125 -24.93 0.33 -4.96
CA GLY A 125 -25.96 0.26 -6.00
C GLY A 125 -26.41 1.63 -6.53
N ASP A 126 -25.70 2.72 -6.25
CA ASP A 126 -26.05 4.07 -6.71
C ASP A 126 -25.63 4.37 -8.16
N GLY A 127 -24.95 3.44 -8.82
CA GLY A 127 -24.44 3.54 -10.18
C GLY A 127 -23.09 4.25 -10.29
N LYS A 128 -22.44 4.62 -9.18
CA LYS A 128 -21.10 5.22 -9.14
C LYS A 128 -20.10 4.24 -8.54
N ALA A 129 -18.84 4.48 -8.83
CA ALA A 129 -17.78 3.66 -8.28
C ALA A 129 -17.49 4.04 -6.83
N ASP A 130 -17.47 3.04 -5.95
CA ASP A 130 -17.04 3.18 -4.55
C ASP A 130 -15.61 2.72 -4.33
N ALA A 131 -15.15 1.77 -5.15
CA ALA A 131 -13.84 1.15 -5.05
C ALA A 131 -13.27 0.86 -6.42
N ARG A 132 -11.94 0.83 -6.51
CA ARG A 132 -11.21 0.39 -7.70
C ARG A 132 -10.46 -0.89 -7.38
N VAL A 133 -10.69 -1.94 -8.14
CA VAL A 133 -10.05 -3.24 -7.96
C VAL A 133 -8.93 -3.43 -8.98
N GLN A 134 -7.75 -3.82 -8.51
CA GLN A 134 -6.64 -4.22 -9.38
C GLN A 134 -6.92 -5.59 -9.99
N ILE A 135 -6.93 -5.67 -11.32
CA ILE A 135 -7.11 -6.92 -12.07
C ILE A 135 -5.93 -7.19 -13.01
N GLY A 136 -5.00 -6.26 -13.16
CA GLY A 136 -3.85 -6.38 -14.04
C GLY A 136 -2.64 -7.03 -13.36
N PRO A 137 -1.76 -7.66 -14.16
CA PRO A 137 -0.51 -8.26 -13.65
C PRO A 137 0.50 -7.26 -13.10
N ALA A 138 0.35 -5.96 -13.37
CA ALA A 138 1.18 -4.92 -12.77
C ALA A 138 0.47 -4.26 -11.58
N MET A 139 0.28 -5.03 -10.51
CA MET A 139 -0.34 -4.55 -9.27
C MET A 139 0.61 -3.64 -8.49
N ARG A 140 0.04 -2.57 -7.94
CA ARG A 140 0.72 -1.53 -7.18
C ARG A 140 0.52 -1.71 -5.69
N GLY A 141 1.47 -1.17 -4.92
CA GLY A 141 1.42 -1.12 -3.46
C GLY A 141 1.69 -2.47 -2.80
N THR A 142 1.44 -2.52 -1.49
CA THR A 142 1.77 -3.65 -0.61
C THR A 142 0.60 -4.04 0.29
N ALA A 143 -0.63 -3.67 -0.11
CA ALA A 143 -1.82 -3.78 0.74
C ALA A 143 -2.06 -5.20 1.27
N LEU A 144 -1.84 -6.24 0.46
CA LEU A 144 -1.99 -7.61 0.94
C LEU A 144 -1.02 -7.92 2.08
N ARG A 145 0.29 -7.69 1.89
CA ARG A 145 1.31 -7.90 2.93
C ARG A 145 0.99 -7.08 4.19
N ASP A 146 0.67 -5.80 4.01
CA ASP A 146 0.56 -4.84 5.12
C ASP A 146 -0.72 -5.01 5.94
N SER A 147 -1.71 -5.72 5.41
CA SER A 147 -2.94 -6.08 6.14
C SER A 147 -2.76 -7.23 7.14
N LEU A 148 -1.65 -7.98 7.09
CA LEU A 148 -1.42 -9.19 7.87
C LEU A 148 -0.71 -8.89 9.19
N ASP A 149 -1.37 -9.14 10.33
CA ASP A 149 -0.78 -8.88 11.66
C ASP A 149 0.29 -9.90 12.12
N PHE A 150 0.46 -10.98 11.36
CA PHE A 150 1.48 -12.01 11.59
C PHE A 150 2.72 -11.84 10.70
N ILE A 151 2.74 -10.81 9.85
CA ILE A 151 3.91 -10.42 9.05
C ILE A 151 4.36 -9.03 9.49
N GLN A 152 5.54 -8.94 10.07
CA GLN A 152 6.12 -7.70 10.58
C GLN A 152 7.44 -7.40 9.90
N PHE A 153 7.79 -6.12 9.82
CA PHE A 153 9.06 -5.70 9.25
C PHE A 153 10.27 -6.37 9.94
N ASN A 154 10.18 -6.54 11.26
CA ASN A 154 11.26 -7.14 12.07
C ASN A 154 11.45 -8.65 11.83
N ASP A 155 10.55 -9.29 11.07
CA ASP A 155 10.73 -10.68 10.64
C ASP A 155 11.72 -10.81 9.45
N PHE A 156 12.21 -9.68 8.93
CA PHE A 156 13.07 -9.60 7.75
C PHE A 156 14.41 -8.97 8.10
N THR A 157 15.45 -9.38 7.38
CA THR A 157 16.83 -8.89 7.57
C THR A 157 16.95 -7.39 7.29
N ASN A 158 16.25 -6.90 6.27
CA ASN A 158 16.41 -5.55 5.77
C ASN A 158 15.16 -5.09 4.98
N GLN A 159 15.17 -3.81 4.57
CA GLN A 159 14.06 -3.20 3.81
C GLN A 159 13.90 -3.74 2.39
N ILE A 160 14.97 -4.22 1.78
CA ILE A 160 14.94 -4.80 0.42
C ILE A 160 14.19 -6.13 0.47
N ASP A 161 14.50 -7.02 1.41
CA ASP A 161 13.82 -8.30 1.61
C ASP A 161 12.32 -8.08 1.86
N PHE A 162 11.98 -7.16 2.76
CA PHE A 162 10.58 -6.85 3.07
C PHE A 162 9.82 -6.29 1.86
N ALA A 163 10.44 -5.41 1.07
CA ALA A 163 9.86 -4.86 -0.16
C ALA A 163 9.68 -5.94 -1.24
N GLN A 164 10.68 -6.79 -1.43
CA GLN A 164 10.62 -7.95 -2.34
C GLN A 164 9.49 -8.91 -1.94
N PHE A 165 9.31 -9.15 -0.64
CA PHE A 165 8.19 -9.94 -0.13
C PHE A 165 6.83 -9.34 -0.50
N GLY A 166 6.66 -8.02 -0.32
CA GLY A 166 5.45 -7.32 -0.75
C GLY A 166 5.17 -7.44 -2.26
N LYS A 167 6.21 -7.35 -3.09
CA LYS A 167 6.08 -7.57 -4.54
C LYS A 167 5.73 -9.02 -4.89
N ALA A 168 6.28 -9.99 -4.16
CA ALA A 168 5.95 -11.41 -4.35
C ALA A 168 4.48 -11.70 -4.03
N PHE A 169 3.89 -11.06 -3.01
CA PHE A 169 2.45 -11.15 -2.74
C PHE A 169 1.61 -10.76 -3.96
N ASN A 170 1.89 -9.60 -4.55
CA ASN A 170 1.19 -9.12 -5.73
C ASN A 170 1.38 -10.06 -6.94
N THR A 171 2.61 -10.53 -7.14
CA THR A 171 2.93 -11.45 -8.24
C THR A 171 2.19 -12.78 -8.07
N TYR A 172 2.11 -13.28 -6.84
CA TYR A 172 1.39 -14.50 -6.52
C TYR A 172 -0.13 -14.34 -6.69
N ALA A 173 -0.69 -13.21 -6.26
CA ALA A 173 -2.10 -12.86 -6.44
C ALA A 173 -2.48 -12.84 -7.93
N ASP A 174 -1.67 -12.20 -8.78
CA ASP A 174 -1.89 -12.18 -10.22
C ASP A 174 -1.85 -13.60 -10.81
N LYS A 175 -0.79 -14.36 -10.51
CA LYS A 175 -0.62 -15.72 -11.02
C LYS A 175 -1.75 -16.67 -10.62
N THR A 176 -2.27 -16.55 -9.40
CA THR A 176 -3.23 -17.51 -8.86
C THR A 176 -4.68 -17.07 -8.99
N VAL A 177 -4.95 -15.78 -9.12
CA VAL A 177 -6.29 -15.19 -9.14
C VAL A 177 -6.50 -14.38 -10.41
N LEU A 178 -5.78 -13.28 -10.59
CA LEU A 178 -6.15 -12.26 -11.58
C LEU A 178 -5.94 -12.70 -13.03
N SER A 179 -4.92 -13.52 -13.29
CA SER A 179 -4.65 -14.10 -14.61
C SER A 179 -5.76 -15.03 -15.11
N LYS A 180 -6.61 -15.53 -14.20
CA LYS A 180 -7.75 -16.41 -14.52
C LYS A 180 -9.06 -15.63 -14.74
N LEU A 181 -9.08 -14.35 -14.41
CA LEU A 181 -10.28 -13.53 -14.55
C LEU A 181 -10.53 -13.20 -16.03
N PRO A 182 -11.81 -13.14 -16.46
CA PRO A 182 -12.14 -12.66 -17.79
C PRO A 182 -11.66 -11.21 -17.97
N ARG A 183 -11.17 -10.88 -19.16
CA ARG A 183 -10.66 -9.53 -19.50
C ARG A 183 -11.66 -8.68 -20.28
N GLU A 184 -12.73 -9.29 -20.75
CA GLU A 184 -13.71 -8.69 -21.64
C GLU A 184 -15.09 -8.66 -21.00
N THR A 185 -15.94 -7.74 -21.45
CA THR A 185 -17.35 -7.64 -21.02
C THR A 185 -17.49 -7.60 -19.50
N LEU A 186 -16.60 -6.90 -18.80
CA LEU A 186 -16.60 -6.82 -17.35
C LEU A 186 -17.72 -5.91 -16.83
N GLU A 187 -17.96 -4.79 -17.50
CA GLU A 187 -19.00 -3.83 -17.15
C GLU A 187 -20.37 -4.49 -17.10
N GLY A 188 -21.15 -4.15 -16.07
CA GLY A 188 -22.46 -4.72 -15.82
C GLY A 188 -22.46 -6.02 -15.01
N ARG A 189 -21.33 -6.72 -14.89
CA ARG A 189 -21.24 -7.99 -14.16
C ARG A 189 -21.13 -7.77 -12.66
N SER A 190 -21.61 -8.74 -11.89
CA SER A 190 -21.36 -8.78 -10.45
C SER A 190 -19.94 -9.22 -10.16
N VAL A 191 -19.39 -8.74 -9.05
CA VAL A 191 -18.04 -9.09 -8.58
C VAL A 191 -18.09 -9.35 -7.08
N ARG A 192 -17.31 -10.35 -6.64
CA ARG A 192 -17.01 -10.61 -5.23
C ARG A 192 -15.50 -10.67 -5.06
N VAL A 193 -14.96 -9.89 -4.15
CA VAL A 193 -13.52 -9.78 -3.89
C VAL A 193 -13.26 -9.86 -2.39
N VAL A 194 -12.31 -10.70 -2.01
CA VAL A 194 -11.65 -10.62 -0.70
C VAL A 194 -10.26 -10.07 -0.95
N GLY A 195 -9.92 -8.96 -0.31
CA GLY A 195 -8.66 -8.29 -0.55
C GLY A 195 -8.33 -7.26 0.52
N ALA A 196 -7.37 -6.40 0.20
CA ALA A 196 -6.99 -5.31 1.09
C ALA A 196 -6.74 -4.01 0.32
N TYR A 197 -6.93 -2.88 0.99
CA TYR A 197 -6.56 -1.58 0.48
C TYR A 197 -5.86 -0.75 1.56
N ALA A 198 -4.90 0.07 1.15
CA ALA A 198 -4.30 1.08 2.02
C ALA A 198 -5.12 2.37 1.95
N VAL A 199 -5.27 3.06 3.08
CA VAL A 199 -5.90 4.38 3.11
C VAL A 199 -5.08 5.34 2.26
N GLY A 200 -5.70 5.87 1.21
CA GLY A 200 -5.14 6.94 0.41
C GLY A 200 -5.31 8.31 1.07
N SER A 201 -4.45 9.24 0.70
CA SER A 201 -4.59 10.66 1.04
C SER A 201 -5.21 11.39 -0.17
N GLY A 202 -6.54 11.42 -0.27
CA GLY A 202 -7.19 12.12 -1.39
C GLY A 202 -8.63 11.70 -1.65
N GLN A 203 -9.14 12.14 -2.79
CA GLN A 203 -10.48 11.81 -3.31
C GLN A 203 -10.47 10.61 -4.26
N ASP A 204 -9.30 9.98 -4.46
CA ASP A 204 -9.19 8.79 -5.29
C ASP A 204 -9.96 7.61 -4.68
N LEU A 205 -10.53 6.78 -5.54
CA LEU A 205 -11.19 5.54 -5.13
C LEU A 205 -10.19 4.64 -4.38
N PRO A 206 -10.60 4.01 -3.27
CA PRO A 206 -9.82 2.98 -2.60
C PRO A 206 -9.37 1.89 -3.58
N LEU A 207 -8.05 1.73 -3.70
CA LEU A 207 -7.45 0.75 -4.60
C LEU A 207 -7.34 -0.62 -3.89
N VAL A 208 -8.31 -1.48 -4.14
CA VAL A 208 -8.40 -2.83 -3.58
C VAL A 208 -7.50 -3.78 -4.36
N THR A 209 -6.71 -4.53 -3.60
CA THR A 209 -5.76 -5.55 -4.06
C THR A 209 -6.34 -6.93 -3.71
N PRO A 210 -6.82 -7.72 -4.68
CA PRO A 210 -7.49 -8.99 -4.39
C PRO A 210 -6.52 -10.08 -3.95
N ALA A 211 -6.91 -10.84 -2.92
CA ALA A 211 -6.37 -12.16 -2.64
C ALA A 211 -7.28 -13.29 -3.17
N GLU A 212 -8.57 -12.98 -3.33
CA GLU A 212 -9.58 -13.80 -4.00
C GLU A 212 -10.49 -12.88 -4.81
N ALA A 213 -10.94 -13.35 -5.99
CA ALA A 213 -11.85 -12.60 -6.83
C ALA A 213 -12.69 -13.55 -7.68
N GLU A 214 -13.98 -13.23 -7.79
CA GLU A 214 -14.95 -13.91 -8.63
C GLU A 214 -15.75 -12.87 -9.42
N ILE A 215 -15.99 -13.15 -10.71
CA ILE A 215 -16.84 -12.33 -11.57
C ILE A 215 -18.04 -13.17 -11.99
N GLY A 216 -19.25 -12.72 -11.65
CA GLY A 216 -20.51 -13.37 -11.99
C GLY A 216 -20.74 -13.47 -13.49
N PRO A 217 -21.81 -14.13 -13.98
CA PRO A 217 -22.02 -14.36 -15.42
C PRO A 217 -22.11 -13.06 -16.23
N LYS A 218 -22.02 -13.18 -17.56
CA LYS A 218 -22.29 -12.04 -18.46
C LYS A 218 -23.74 -11.56 -18.25
N PRO A 219 -24.01 -10.25 -18.33
CA PRO A 219 -25.37 -9.71 -18.22
C PRO A 219 -26.30 -10.21 -19.34
#